data_AF-A0A7V9RFT9-F1
#
_entry.id   AF-A0A7V9RFT9-F1
#
_cell.length_a   1.000
_cell.length_b   1.000
_cell.length_c   1.000
_cell.angle_alpha   90.00
_cell.angle_beta   90.00
_cell.angle_gamma   90.00
#
_symmetry.space_group_name_H-M   'P 1'
#
loop_
_entity.id
_entity.type
_entity.pdbx_description
1 polymer ?
#
loop_
_entity_poly.entity_id
_entity_poly.type
_entity_poly.pdbx_seq_one_letter_code
_entity_poly.pdbx_strand_id
1 'polypeptide(L)'
;MPGRRRMLEVQWPVHAIGFAPFALAVTLVALPPEPERPSELRIGTVMRDTLRATDDGYTFTLFDPMQGGCVARIYEVTFDGPLPDTICDGASVAVYGEIDDAHERLAATSVIGFNHGRYDPCWEARCLPEARRPERCQRSLRYE
;
A
#
# COMPACT_ATOMS: atom_id res chain seq x y z
N MET A 1 15.04 19.85 27.74
CA MET A 1 14.77 21.29 27.94
C MET A 1 13.50 21.43 28.78
N PRO A 2 13.53 22.14 29.94
CA PRO A 2 12.37 22.30 30.81
C PRO A 2 11.64 23.63 30.58
N GLY A 3 10.32 23.65 30.82
CA GLY A 3 9.48 24.86 30.86
C GLY A 3 8.31 24.75 29.86
N ARG A 4 7.04 24.76 30.27
CA ARG A 4 6.42 25.75 31.15
C ARG A 4 5.14 25.15 31.74
N ARG A 5 5.12 24.94 33.06
CA ARG A 5 3.89 24.72 33.82
C ARG A 5 3.09 26.03 33.77
N ARG A 6 1.88 26.01 33.20
CA ARG A 6 0.87 27.03 33.48
C ARG A 6 -0.14 26.44 34.44
N MET A 7 0.07 26.85 35.67
CA MET A 7 -0.83 26.81 36.82
C MET A 7 -2.18 27.40 36.39
N LEU A 8 -3.24 26.61 36.51
CA LEU A 8 -4.61 27.13 36.56
C LEU A 8 -5.19 26.77 37.92
N GLU A 9 -5.86 27.78 38.44
CA GLU A 9 -6.11 28.12 39.81
C GLU A 9 -7.05 27.13 40.50
N VAL A 10 -6.76 26.89 41.77
CA VAL A 10 -7.48 25.97 42.65
C VAL A 10 -8.72 26.68 43.22
N GLN A 11 -9.89 26.11 43.05
CA GLN A 11 -11.07 26.46 43.85
C GLN A 11 -11.59 25.18 44.53
N TRP A 12 -11.29 25.04 45.83
CA TRP A 12 -11.90 24.03 46.69
C TRP A 12 -13.12 24.60 47.41
N PRO A 13 -14.09 23.75 47.78
CA PRO A 13 -15.47 24.13 48.01
C PRO A 13 -15.66 24.66 49.43
N VAL A 14 -16.66 25.53 49.63
CA VAL A 14 -17.18 25.77 50.96
C VAL A 14 -18.70 25.77 50.95
N HIS A 15 -19.26 24.87 51.78
CA HIS A 15 -20.67 24.71 52.18
C HIS A 15 -21.60 24.11 51.11
N ALA A 16 -21.90 22.81 51.19
CA ALA A 16 -22.94 22.21 52.03
C ALA A 16 -24.31 22.20 51.35
N ILE A 17 -25.00 21.06 51.49
CA ILE A 17 -26.41 20.79 51.19
C ILE A 17 -26.67 20.29 49.75
N GLY A 18 -26.73 18.95 49.66
CA GLY A 18 -27.85 18.21 49.05
C GLY A 18 -28.11 18.40 47.56
N PHE A 19 -28.09 17.27 46.83
CA PHE A 19 -28.34 17.08 45.39
C PHE A 19 -27.12 17.27 44.48
N ALA A 20 -26.33 16.19 44.32
CA ALA A 20 -25.47 16.05 43.15
C ALA A 20 -26.21 15.17 42.12
N PRO A 21 -26.56 15.69 40.93
CA PRO A 21 -27.00 14.85 39.83
C PRO A 21 -25.85 13.93 39.44
N PHE A 22 -26.19 12.70 39.02
CA PHE A 22 -25.25 11.73 38.46
C PHE A 22 -24.38 12.42 37.38
N ALA A 23 -23.15 12.79 37.74
CA ALA A 23 -22.19 13.28 36.78
C ALA A 23 -21.75 12.07 35.94
N LEU A 24 -22.28 12.01 34.72
CA LEU A 24 -21.87 11.06 33.70
C LEU A 24 -20.37 11.23 33.47
N ALA A 25 -19.56 10.30 33.99
CA ALA A 25 -18.13 10.27 33.69
C ALA A 25 -17.95 9.85 32.22
N VAL A 26 -17.67 10.81 31.34
CA VAL A 26 -17.23 10.52 29.97
C VAL A 26 -15.77 10.11 30.05
N THR A 27 -15.52 8.80 30.11
CA THR A 27 -14.17 8.27 29.99
C THR A 27 -13.72 8.42 28.55
N LEU A 28 -12.82 9.37 28.29
CA LEU A 28 -12.13 9.47 27.01
C LEU A 28 -11.16 8.28 26.91
N VAL A 29 -11.61 7.17 26.31
CA VAL A 29 -10.71 6.06 25.95
C VAL A 29 -9.93 6.52 24.73
N ALA A 30 -8.65 6.84 24.90
CA ALA A 30 -7.75 6.98 23.78
C ALA A 30 -7.68 5.62 23.08
N LEU A 31 -8.19 5.52 21.85
CA LEU A 31 -7.96 4.36 21.01
C LEU A 31 -6.44 4.22 20.84
N PRO A 32 -5.86 3.03 21.02
CA PRO A 32 -4.45 2.83 20.71
C PRO A 32 -4.20 3.27 19.25
N PRO A 33 -3.07 3.93 18.95
CA PRO A 33 -2.72 4.22 17.57
C PRO A 33 -2.75 2.90 16.79
N GLU A 34 -3.42 2.91 15.64
CA GLU A 34 -3.51 1.76 14.76
C GLU A 34 -2.09 1.27 14.44
N PRO A 35 -1.81 -0.04 14.49
CA PRO A 35 -0.46 -0.53 14.22
C PRO A 35 -0.06 -0.10 12.81
N GLU A 36 0.96 0.76 12.69
CA GLU A 36 1.54 1.12 11.41
C GLU A 36 1.95 -0.18 10.71
N ARG A 37 1.26 -0.55 9.62
CA ARG A 37 1.67 -1.71 8.83
C ARG A 37 3.05 -1.40 8.28
N PRO A 38 4.04 -2.31 8.45
CA PRO A 38 5.38 -2.05 7.95
C PRO A 38 5.30 -1.84 6.44
N SER A 39 5.78 -0.68 5.99
CA SER A 39 5.90 -0.42 4.56
C SER A 39 7.04 -1.26 3.99
N GLU A 40 6.80 -1.95 2.88
CA GLU A 40 7.80 -2.78 2.21
C GLU A 40 7.93 -2.37 0.73
N LEU A 41 9.11 -2.64 0.17
CA LEU A 41 9.46 -2.36 -1.22
C LEU A 41 9.14 -3.58 -2.10
N ARG A 42 8.42 -3.34 -3.20
CA ARG A 42 8.20 -4.31 -4.28
C ARG A 42 8.78 -3.77 -5.58
N ILE A 43 9.46 -4.62 -6.33
CA ILE A 43 9.98 -4.28 -7.65
C ILE A 43 9.27 -5.19 -8.65
N GLY A 44 8.71 -4.59 -9.68
CA GLY A 44 7.94 -5.33 -10.67
C GLY A 44 7.68 -4.55 -11.94
N THR A 45 6.77 -5.05 -12.73
CA THR A 45 6.36 -4.45 -14.00
C THR A 45 4.89 -4.10 -13.96
N VAL A 46 4.54 -2.88 -14.38
CA VAL A 46 3.13 -2.48 -14.57
C VAL A 46 2.55 -3.33 -15.69
N MET A 47 1.49 -4.08 -15.41
CA MET A 47 0.86 -4.93 -16.41
C MET A 47 0.14 -4.07 -17.46
N ARG A 48 0.18 -4.55 -18.70
CA ARG A 48 -0.40 -3.84 -19.84
C ARG A 48 -1.91 -3.66 -19.70
N ASP A 49 -2.43 -2.50 -20.11
CA ASP A 49 -3.85 -2.12 -20.09
C ASP A 49 -4.48 -2.02 -18.68
N THR A 50 -3.64 -2.03 -17.63
CA THR A 50 -4.09 -2.00 -16.23
C THR A 50 -3.94 -0.62 -15.58
N LEU A 51 -3.08 0.25 -16.11
CA LEU A 51 -2.91 1.60 -15.56
C LEU A 51 -4.15 2.45 -15.83
N ARG A 52 -4.81 2.89 -14.76
CA ARG A 52 -6.02 3.72 -14.80
C ARG A 52 -5.86 4.89 -13.84
N ALA A 53 -6.24 6.08 -14.31
CA ALA A 53 -6.47 7.21 -13.42
C ALA A 53 -7.82 7.03 -12.71
N THR A 54 -7.88 7.38 -11.44
CA THR A 54 -9.09 7.46 -10.62
C THR A 54 -9.28 8.90 -10.15
N ASP A 55 -10.40 9.17 -9.46
CA ASP A 55 -10.65 10.50 -8.90
C ASP A 55 -9.60 10.88 -7.82
N ASP A 56 -9.05 9.88 -7.14
CA ASP A 56 -8.13 10.05 -6.00
C ASP A 56 -6.65 9.77 -6.34
N GLY A 57 -6.35 9.35 -7.57
CA GLY A 57 -4.99 8.99 -7.96
C GLY A 57 -4.95 8.00 -9.13
N TYR A 58 -4.28 6.87 -8.91
CA TYR A 58 -4.11 5.84 -9.94
C TYR A 58 -4.22 4.44 -9.37
N THR A 59 -4.69 3.53 -10.22
CA THR A 59 -4.67 2.10 -9.98
C THR A 59 -3.96 1.38 -11.11
N PHE A 60 -3.22 0.33 -10.79
CA PHE A 60 -2.58 -0.53 -11.77
C PHE A 60 -2.29 -1.90 -11.18
N THR A 61 -2.02 -2.88 -12.04
CA THR A 61 -1.59 -4.20 -11.60
C THR A 61 -0.07 -4.31 -11.70
N LEU A 62 0.58 -4.66 -10.60
CA LEU A 62 2.01 -4.89 -10.53
C LEU A 62 2.28 -6.39 -10.63
N PHE A 63 3.12 -6.78 -11.58
CA PHE A 63 3.68 -8.11 -11.64
C PHE A 63 5.06 -8.13 -10.96
N ASP A 64 5.19 -8.85 -9.85
CA ASP A 64 6.45 -9.12 -9.15
C ASP A 64 6.96 -10.51 -9.59
N PRO A 65 7.95 -10.57 -10.51
CA PRO A 65 8.46 -11.84 -11.05
C PRO A 65 9.19 -12.71 -10.03
N MET A 66 9.70 -12.13 -8.94
CA MET A 66 10.68 -12.78 -8.08
C MET A 66 10.55 -12.31 -6.63
N GLN A 67 9.59 -12.88 -5.90
CA GLN A 67 9.89 -13.26 -4.53
C GLN A 67 10.76 -14.51 -4.58
N GLY A 68 11.88 -14.53 -3.86
CA GLY A 68 12.91 -15.57 -3.95
C GLY A 68 12.35 -17.00 -4.09
N GLY A 69 12.92 -17.80 -5.01
CA GLY A 69 12.46 -19.16 -5.29
C GLY A 69 11.45 -19.32 -6.45
N CYS A 70 11.40 -18.37 -7.39
CA CYS A 70 10.48 -18.38 -8.55
C CYS A 70 8.99 -18.30 -8.17
N VAL A 71 8.66 -17.68 -7.04
CA VAL A 71 7.26 -17.41 -6.68
C VAL A 71 6.91 -16.02 -7.23
N ALA A 72 6.28 -16.01 -8.41
CA ALA A 72 5.73 -14.77 -8.96
C ALA A 72 4.44 -14.38 -8.24
N ARG A 73 4.26 -13.08 -8.00
CA ARG A 73 3.04 -12.51 -7.42
C ARG A 73 2.51 -11.37 -8.28
N ILE A 74 1.21 -11.17 -8.19
CA ILE A 74 0.50 -10.09 -8.84
C ILE A 74 -0.14 -9.27 -7.71
N TYR A 75 -0.06 -7.96 -7.80
CA TYR A 75 -0.67 -7.05 -6.83
C TYR A 75 -1.57 -6.04 -7.51
N GLU A 76 -2.76 -5.83 -6.97
CA GLU A 76 -3.57 -4.63 -7.23
C GLU A 76 -2.96 -3.46 -6.46
N VAL A 77 -2.46 -2.47 -7.19
CA VAL A 77 -1.81 -1.27 -6.62
C VAL A 77 -2.76 -0.09 -6.65
N THR A 78 -2.88 0.60 -5.51
CA THR A 78 -3.54 1.91 -5.40
C THR A 78 -2.50 2.96 -5.02
N PHE A 79 -2.47 4.09 -5.71
CA PHE A 79 -1.53 5.19 -5.43
C PHE A 79 -2.24 6.54 -5.46
N ASP A 80 -2.26 7.22 -4.31
CA ASP A 80 -2.97 8.49 -4.11
C ASP A 80 -2.07 9.70 -4.37
N GLY A 81 -1.37 9.68 -5.50
CA GLY A 81 -0.38 10.71 -5.84
C GLY A 81 -0.17 10.90 -7.34
N PRO A 82 0.54 11.98 -7.73
CA PRO A 82 0.89 12.20 -9.13
C PRO A 82 1.90 11.14 -9.58
N LEU A 83 1.56 10.40 -10.62
CA LEU A 83 2.46 9.45 -11.24
C LEU A 83 3.47 10.17 -12.16
N PRO A 84 4.77 9.87 -12.06
CA PRO A 84 5.77 10.32 -13.03
C PRO A 84 5.42 9.95 -14.47
N ASP A 85 5.65 10.85 -15.42
CA ASP A 85 5.43 10.62 -16.87
C ASP A 85 6.20 9.41 -17.44
N THR A 86 7.21 8.94 -16.73
CA THR A 86 8.01 7.77 -17.10
C THR A 86 7.29 6.44 -16.85
N ILE A 87 6.18 6.45 -16.11
CA ILE A 87 5.42 5.25 -15.78
C ILE A 87 4.25 5.09 -16.74
N CYS A 88 4.27 3.96 -17.44
CA CYS A 88 3.24 3.54 -18.37
C CYS A 88 3.07 2.02 -18.30
N ASP A 89 2.10 1.52 -19.04
CA ASP A 89 1.91 0.08 -19.22
C ASP A 89 3.21 -0.60 -19.70
N GLY A 90 3.62 -1.63 -18.98
CA GLY A 90 4.87 -2.36 -19.23
C GLY A 90 6.12 -1.71 -18.65
N ALA A 91 6.02 -0.57 -17.94
CA ALA A 91 7.16 0.03 -17.27
C ALA A 91 7.59 -0.80 -16.04
N SER A 92 8.90 -0.95 -15.85
CA SER A 92 9.46 -1.48 -14.61
C SER A 92 9.40 -0.41 -13.52
N VAL A 93 8.88 -0.77 -12.36
CA VAL A 93 8.64 0.16 -11.24
C VAL A 93 9.09 -0.44 -9.92
N ALA A 94 9.54 0.42 -9.02
CA ALA A 94 9.62 0.16 -7.59
C ALA A 94 8.41 0.80 -6.92
N VAL A 95 7.68 0.01 -6.15
CA VAL A 95 6.50 0.43 -5.39
C VAL A 95 6.82 0.26 -3.91
N TYR A 96 6.68 1.33 -3.14
CA TYR A 96 6.83 1.32 -1.69
C TYR A 96 5.47 1.56 -1.05
N GLY A 97 5.06 0.73 -0.09
CA GLY A 97 3.74 0.85 0.50
C GLY A 97 3.38 -0.26 1.48
N GLU A 98 2.12 -0.26 1.90
CA GLU A 98 1.55 -1.35 2.71
C GLU A 98 1.17 -2.51 1.81
N ILE A 99 1.64 -3.71 2.12
CA ILE A 99 1.39 -4.92 1.33
C ILE A 99 0.46 -5.86 2.09
N ASP A 100 -0.59 -6.28 1.40
CA ASP A 100 -1.49 -7.33 1.82
C ASP A 100 -1.31 -8.53 0.89
N ASP A 101 -0.36 -9.37 1.27
CA ASP A 101 0.00 -10.58 0.55
C ASP A 101 -1.13 -11.63 0.51
N ALA A 102 -2.07 -11.59 1.46
CA ALA A 102 -3.19 -12.52 1.51
C ALA A 102 -4.26 -12.18 0.46
N HIS A 103 -4.39 -10.89 0.14
CA HIS A 103 -5.38 -10.38 -0.81
C HIS A 103 -4.76 -9.85 -2.11
N GLU A 104 -3.45 -10.03 -2.31
CA GLU A 104 -2.74 -9.55 -3.51
C GLU A 104 -2.94 -8.04 -3.71
N ARG A 105 -2.85 -7.24 -2.63
CA ARG A 105 -3.06 -5.78 -2.65
C ARG A 105 -1.85 -5.01 -2.15
N LEU A 106 -1.64 -3.82 -2.72
CA LEU A 106 -0.56 -2.92 -2.35
C LEU A 106 -1.08 -1.47 -2.32
N ALA A 107 -1.15 -0.89 -1.13
CA ALA A 107 -1.43 0.54 -0.97
C ALA A 107 -0.12 1.32 -1.05
N ALA A 108 0.19 1.85 -2.24
CA ALA A 108 1.45 2.52 -2.53
C ALA A 108 1.48 3.93 -1.91
N THR A 109 2.58 4.24 -1.24
CA THR A 109 2.91 5.60 -0.79
C THR A 109 3.94 6.26 -1.70
N SER A 110 4.70 5.48 -2.48
CA SER A 110 5.64 6.00 -3.48
C SER A 110 5.80 5.02 -4.64
N VAL A 111 5.91 5.56 -5.85
CA VAL A 111 6.15 4.80 -7.07
C VAL A 111 7.30 5.44 -7.85
N ILE A 112 8.30 4.63 -8.19
CA ILE A 112 9.51 5.07 -8.90
C ILE A 112 9.65 4.23 -10.17
N GLY A 113 9.69 4.89 -11.33
CA GLY A 113 9.91 4.22 -12.61
C GLY A 113 11.39 4.02 -12.91
N PHE A 114 11.76 2.82 -13.35
CA PHE A 114 13.06 2.53 -13.94
C PHE A 114 12.88 2.46 -15.46
N ASN A 115 13.54 3.36 -16.21
CA ASN A 115 13.40 3.54 -17.66
C ASN A 115 13.10 2.28 -18.50
N HIS A 116 12.24 2.47 -19.50
CA HIS A 116 11.72 1.60 -20.58
C HIS A 116 12.43 0.26 -20.88
N GLY A 117 12.44 -0.67 -19.92
CA GLY A 117 12.59 -2.09 -20.26
C GLY A 117 11.39 -2.50 -21.09
N ARG A 118 11.59 -3.01 -22.31
CA ARG A 118 10.48 -3.57 -23.09
C ARG A 118 9.86 -4.69 -22.25
N TYR A 119 8.61 -4.52 -21.83
CA TYR A 119 7.81 -5.59 -21.25
C TYR A 119 7.83 -6.80 -22.19
N ASP A 120 8.57 -7.84 -21.81
CA ASP A 120 8.52 -9.15 -22.45
C ASP A 120 7.70 -10.10 -21.56
N PRO A 121 6.40 -10.27 -21.86
CA PRO A 121 5.53 -11.11 -21.05
C PRO A 121 5.96 -12.57 -20.99
N CYS A 122 6.83 -13.03 -21.90
CA CYS A 122 7.17 -14.43 -22.05
C CYS A 122 8.49 -14.82 -21.37
N TRP A 123 9.40 -13.87 -21.13
CA TRP A 123 10.52 -14.10 -20.22
C TRP A 123 10.02 -14.22 -18.76
N GLU A 124 9.07 -13.36 -18.39
CA GLU A 124 8.46 -13.26 -17.06
C GLU A 124 7.44 -14.37 -16.73
N ALA A 125 6.73 -14.89 -17.74
CA ALA A 125 5.76 -15.97 -17.56
C ALA A 125 6.38 -17.34 -17.21
N ARG A 126 7.71 -17.50 -17.28
CA ARG A 126 8.38 -18.75 -16.86
C ARG A 126 8.15 -19.06 -15.38
N CYS A 127 8.00 -18.02 -14.56
CA CYS A 127 7.78 -18.13 -13.12
C CYS A 127 6.29 -18.32 -12.74
N LEU A 128 5.37 -18.24 -13.71
CA LEU A 128 3.94 -18.49 -13.47
C LEU A 128 3.59 -19.97 -13.67
N PRO A 129 2.67 -20.54 -12.87
CA PRO A 129 2.05 -21.82 -13.18
C PRO A 129 1.34 -21.74 -14.54
N GLU A 130 1.36 -22.82 -15.31
CA GLU A 130 0.94 -22.83 -16.72
C GLU A 130 -0.47 -22.25 -16.95
N ALA A 131 -1.40 -22.51 -16.03
CA ALA A 131 -2.77 -22.01 -16.06
C ALA A 131 -2.91 -20.48 -15.93
N ARG A 132 -1.88 -19.79 -15.40
CA ARG A 132 -1.85 -18.33 -15.28
C ARG A 132 -0.92 -17.66 -16.31
N ARG A 133 -0.27 -18.45 -17.18
CA ARG A 133 0.58 -17.90 -18.26
C ARG A 133 -0.30 -17.28 -19.35
N PRO A 134 0.07 -16.11 -19.90
CA PRO A 134 -0.59 -15.58 -21.09
C PRO A 134 -0.54 -16.60 -22.25
N GLU A 135 -1.64 -16.80 -22.99
CA GLU A 135 -1.71 -17.77 -24.09
C GLU A 135 -0.59 -17.58 -25.13
N ARG A 136 -0.23 -16.32 -25.40
CA ARG A 136 0.90 -15.95 -26.28
C ARG A 136 2.23 -16.60 -25.84
N CYS A 137 2.44 -16.79 -24.54
CA CYS A 137 3.67 -17.32 -23.97
C CYS A 137 3.64 -18.85 -23.79
N GLN A 138 2.47 -19.47 -23.82
CA GLN A 138 2.35 -20.93 -23.85
C GLN A 138 2.81 -21.51 -25.21
N ARG A 139 2.65 -20.75 -26.31
CA ARG A 139 3.11 -21.18 -27.64
C ARG A 139 4.61 -21.06 -27.85
N SER A 140 5.27 -20.05 -27.26
CA SER A 140 6.71 -19.84 -27.48
C SER A 140 7.58 -20.84 -26.72
N LEU A 141 7.09 -21.41 -25.61
CA LEU A 141 7.83 -22.37 -24.77
C LEU A 141 7.73 -23.83 -25.25
N ARG A 142 6.93 -24.15 -26.28
CA ARG A 142 6.82 -25.52 -26.82
C ARG A 142 7.89 -25.87 -27.86
N TYR A 143 8.76 -24.93 -28.22
CA TYR A 143 9.77 -25.09 -29.28
C TYR A 143 11.22 -24.99 -28.76
N GLU A 144 11.43 -24.95 -27.44
CA GLU A 144 12.75 -25.11 -26.81
C GLU A 144 12.95 -26.53 -26.27
#